data_AF-A0A498SBS3-F1
#
_entry.id   AF-A0A498SBS3-F1
#
_cell.length_a   1.000
_cell.length_b   1.000
_cell.length_c   1.000
_cell.angle_alpha   90.00
_cell.angle_beta   90.00
_cell.angle_gamma   90.00
#
_symmetry.space_group_name_H-M   'P 1'
#
loop_
_entity.id
_entity.type
_entity.pdbx_description
1 polymer ?
#
loop_
_entity_poly.entity_id
_entity_poly.type
_entity_poly.pdbx_seq_one_letter_code
_entity_poly.pdbx_strand_id
1 'polypeptide(L)'
;MAVLVETTVGDIVIDLFVKERPRCCLNFLKLCKLKYYNFCQFHAIEQNYIVQTGDPTGTGNGGESIFASLYGDQARYFEPEFVPKLRHTRIGIVSMVNNGANMLGSQFFITLGDNLDYLDEKHTIFGQVTEGLDVLEKLNQEICDEQNRPFRDIRIAHTVILDDPFDDPKQLCFPSRSPSPTVDLLNVSQIALDQSLNEEEGKTEEEIQKEIETKDMAAQAQILEMVGDLHYADEKPPDNVLFVCKLNPVTTDEDLEIIFSRFGKIKCCEIIRDRKTSASLQYAFIEFEELKNILLGLYRERQDV
;
A
#
# COMPACT_ATOMS: atom_id res chain seq x y z
N MET A 1 2.72 -0.78 20.57
CA MET A 1 4.15 -0.60 20.21
C MET A 1 4.24 -1.02 18.77
N ALA A 2 4.78 -0.19 17.88
CA ALA A 2 4.57 -0.38 16.45
C ALA A 2 5.87 -0.57 15.66
N VAL A 3 5.79 -1.38 14.62
CA VAL A 3 6.83 -1.56 13.61
C VAL A 3 6.23 -1.22 12.26
N LEU A 4 6.88 -0.31 11.54
CA LEU A 4 6.60 -0.04 10.14
C LEU A 4 7.37 -1.04 9.28
N VAL A 5 6.63 -1.78 8.47
CA VAL A 5 7.14 -2.76 7.50
C VAL A 5 6.90 -2.17 6.12
N GLU A 6 7.99 -1.68 5.50
CA GLU A 6 7.97 -1.18 4.13
C GLU A 6 8.07 -2.39 3.20
N THR A 7 7.06 -2.59 2.36
CA THR A 7 7.04 -3.67 1.37
C THR A 7 7.13 -3.09 -0.04
N THR A 8 7.39 -3.95 -1.02
CA THR A 8 7.40 -3.53 -2.42
C THR A 8 6.02 -3.13 -2.97
N VAL A 9 4.93 -3.40 -2.23
CA VAL A 9 3.54 -3.08 -2.62
C VAL A 9 2.99 -1.87 -1.85
N GLY A 10 3.63 -1.53 -0.72
CA GLY A 10 3.25 -0.42 0.16
C GLY A 10 3.66 -0.66 1.61
N ASP A 11 3.29 0.29 2.46
CA ASP A 11 3.69 0.32 3.85
C ASP A 11 2.63 -0.26 4.78
N ILE A 12 3.06 -1.08 5.75
CA ILE A 12 2.18 -1.69 6.74
C ILE A 12 2.70 -1.35 8.14
N VAL A 13 1.82 -0.84 9.00
CA VAL A 13 2.14 -0.59 10.42
C VAL A 13 1.54 -1.70 11.27
N ILE A 14 2.39 -2.40 12.01
CA ILE A 14 2.00 -3.50 12.90
C ILE A 14 2.15 -3.06 14.35
N ASP A 15 1.06 -3.03 15.08
CA ASP A 15 1.04 -2.90 16.53
C ASP A 15 1.23 -4.27 17.21
N LEU A 16 2.19 -4.33 18.12
CA LEU A 16 2.61 -5.52 18.84
C LEU A 16 1.96 -5.61 20.22
N PHE A 17 1.49 -6.80 20.57
CA PHE A 17 0.91 -7.14 21.87
C PHE A 17 1.99 -7.51 22.89
N VAL A 18 2.87 -6.55 23.18
CA VAL A 18 4.08 -6.78 24.00
C VAL A 18 3.78 -7.27 25.41
N LYS A 19 2.64 -6.88 25.99
CA LYS A 19 2.25 -7.29 27.35
C LYS A 19 1.75 -8.73 27.37
N GLU A 20 0.98 -9.10 26.35
CA GLU A 20 0.32 -10.39 26.19
C GLU A 20 1.29 -11.45 25.63
N ARG A 21 2.26 -11.02 24.82
CA ARG A 21 3.16 -11.87 24.01
C ARG A 21 4.61 -11.39 24.04
N PRO A 22 5.21 -11.24 25.23
CA PRO A 22 6.52 -10.61 25.36
C PRO A 22 7.62 -11.36 24.61
N ARG A 23 7.63 -12.70 24.62
CA ARG A 23 8.71 -13.47 23.94
C ARG A 23 8.58 -13.38 22.43
N CYS A 24 7.37 -13.48 21.89
CA CYS A 24 7.13 -13.35 20.46
C CYS A 24 7.48 -11.94 19.95
N CYS A 25 7.05 -10.91 20.69
CA CYS A 25 7.34 -9.52 20.34
C CYS A 25 8.84 -9.21 20.43
N LEU A 26 9.53 -9.71 21.47
CA LEU A 26 10.99 -9.60 21.60
C LEU A 26 11.68 -10.25 20.39
N ASN A 27 11.30 -11.47 20.04
CA ASN A 27 11.84 -12.17 18.88
C ASN A 27 11.68 -11.34 17.60
N PHE A 28 10.47 -10.90 17.32
CA PHE A 28 10.17 -10.09 16.13
C PHE A 28 10.97 -8.77 16.09
N LEU A 29 10.93 -7.99 17.18
CA LEU A 29 11.62 -6.70 17.25
C LEU A 29 13.13 -6.83 17.08
N LYS A 30 13.76 -7.82 17.72
CA LYS A 30 15.21 -8.00 17.60
C LYS A 30 15.61 -8.53 16.22
N LEU A 31 14.79 -9.37 15.57
CA LEU A 31 15.00 -9.75 14.17
C LEU A 31 14.86 -8.54 13.22
N CYS A 32 13.88 -7.65 13.45
CA CYS A 32 13.78 -6.37 12.74
C CYS A 32 15.05 -5.51 12.95
N LYS A 33 15.55 -5.38 14.19
CA LYS A 33 16.80 -4.63 14.47
C LYS A 33 18.01 -5.22 13.75
N LEU A 34 18.10 -6.54 13.65
CA LEU A 34 19.15 -7.25 12.91
C LEU A 34 18.99 -7.16 11.39
N LYS A 35 17.92 -6.51 10.88
CA LYS A 35 17.59 -6.45 9.45
C LYS A 35 17.39 -7.83 8.84
N TYR A 36 17.00 -8.80 9.66
CA TYR A 36 16.78 -10.20 9.28
C TYR A 36 15.65 -10.34 8.25
N TYR A 37 14.60 -9.53 8.40
CA TYR A 37 13.44 -9.55 7.51
C TYR A 37 13.64 -8.77 6.20
N ASN A 38 14.72 -8.01 6.06
CA ASN A 38 14.95 -7.25 4.84
C ASN A 38 15.11 -8.22 3.65
N PHE A 39 14.40 -7.92 2.57
CA PHE A 39 14.28 -8.72 1.35
C PHE A 39 13.64 -10.10 1.51
N CYS A 40 13.07 -10.42 2.68
CA CYS A 40 12.25 -11.61 2.84
C CYS A 40 11.05 -11.55 1.90
N GLN A 41 10.84 -12.64 1.16
CA GLN A 41 9.73 -12.77 0.22
C GLN A 41 8.44 -13.15 0.97
N PHE A 42 7.33 -12.59 0.52
CA PHE A 42 6.01 -13.16 0.76
C PHE A 42 5.87 -14.41 -0.13
N HIS A 43 6.17 -15.56 0.46
CA HIS A 43 6.36 -16.81 -0.27
C HIS A 43 5.08 -17.65 -0.37
N ALA A 44 4.04 -17.31 0.39
CA ALA A 44 2.70 -17.86 0.25
C ALA A 44 1.64 -16.79 0.48
N ILE A 45 0.69 -16.66 -0.43
CA ILE A 45 -0.47 -15.78 -0.36
C ILE A 45 -1.70 -16.60 -0.74
N GLU A 46 -2.62 -16.74 0.21
CA GLU A 46 -3.89 -17.43 0.01
C GLU A 46 -5.04 -16.44 0.16
N GLN A 47 -5.80 -16.27 -0.92
CA GLN A 47 -6.89 -15.31 -0.98
C GLN A 47 -7.95 -15.58 0.09
N ASN A 48 -8.36 -14.53 0.81
CA ASN A 48 -9.29 -14.53 1.93
C ASN A 48 -8.86 -15.45 3.09
N TYR A 49 -7.56 -15.73 3.19
CA TYR A 49 -7.02 -16.56 4.24
C TYR A 49 -5.80 -15.90 4.89
N ILE A 50 -4.59 -16.11 4.38
CA ILE A 50 -3.36 -15.57 4.99
C ILE A 50 -2.33 -15.18 3.94
N VAL A 51 -1.44 -14.26 4.32
CA VAL A 51 -0.19 -13.97 3.62
C VAL A 51 0.97 -14.27 4.55
N GLN A 52 1.91 -15.12 4.12
CA GLN A 52 3.01 -15.64 4.93
C GLN A 52 4.38 -15.13 4.45
N THR A 53 5.23 -14.78 5.40
CA THR A 53 6.58 -14.26 5.18
C THR A 53 7.50 -14.61 6.36
N GLY A 54 8.70 -14.02 6.38
CA GLY A 54 9.66 -14.16 7.48
C GLY A 54 10.62 -15.35 7.35
N ASP A 55 10.71 -15.95 6.15
CA ASP A 55 11.75 -16.91 5.78
C ASP A 55 12.78 -16.22 4.87
N PRO A 56 14.02 -15.95 5.34
CA PRO A 56 15.06 -15.35 4.51
C PRO A 56 15.49 -16.21 3.32
N THR A 57 15.24 -17.52 3.36
CA THR A 57 15.55 -18.42 2.24
C THR A 57 14.48 -18.37 1.15
N GLY A 58 13.27 -17.88 1.46
CA GLY A 58 12.14 -17.84 0.54
C GLY A 58 11.60 -19.21 0.12
N THR A 59 11.96 -20.29 0.85
CA THR A 59 11.55 -21.66 0.55
C THR A 59 10.27 -22.08 1.28
N GLY A 60 9.89 -21.35 2.33
CA GLY A 60 8.78 -21.68 3.24
C GLY A 60 9.18 -22.63 4.38
N ASN A 61 10.38 -23.22 4.33
CA ASN A 61 10.86 -24.17 5.34
C ASN A 61 12.02 -23.63 6.17
N GLY A 62 12.50 -22.41 5.88
CA GLY A 62 13.61 -21.79 6.58
C GLY A 62 13.16 -20.96 7.78
N GLY A 63 14.05 -20.09 8.23
CA GLY A 63 13.81 -19.22 9.37
C GLY A 63 14.34 -19.77 10.69
N GLU A 64 14.69 -18.84 11.58
CA GLU A 64 15.17 -19.10 12.92
C GLU A 64 14.86 -17.93 13.84
N SER A 65 14.68 -18.22 15.14
CA SER A 65 14.44 -17.18 16.13
C SER A 65 15.72 -16.41 16.48
N ILE A 66 15.55 -15.23 17.07
CA ILE A 66 16.67 -14.44 17.63
C ILE A 66 17.51 -15.23 18.65
N PHE A 67 16.86 -16.18 19.33
CA PHE A 67 17.49 -16.96 20.39
C PHE A 67 18.58 -17.89 19.85
N ALA A 68 18.53 -18.25 18.56
CA ALA A 68 19.58 -18.99 17.87
C ALA A 68 20.92 -18.24 17.94
N SER A 69 20.90 -16.94 17.66
CA SER A 69 22.09 -16.08 17.72
C SER A 69 22.58 -15.82 19.16
N LEU A 70 21.71 -15.99 20.16
CA LEU A 70 22.03 -15.75 21.58
C LEU A 70 22.58 -17.00 22.28
N TYR A 71 22.00 -18.16 21.99
CA TYR A 71 22.25 -19.39 22.74
C TYR A 71 22.79 -20.52 21.88
N GLY A 72 22.78 -20.39 20.54
CA GLY A 72 23.21 -21.41 19.60
C GLY A 72 22.04 -22.17 18.97
N ASP A 73 22.38 -23.15 18.13
CA ASP A 73 21.45 -23.86 17.24
C ASP A 73 20.34 -24.61 17.99
N GLN A 74 20.56 -24.99 19.25
CA GLN A 74 19.53 -25.59 20.10
C GLN A 74 18.36 -24.64 20.43
N ALA A 75 18.58 -23.33 20.30
CA ALA A 75 17.58 -22.30 20.49
C ALA A 75 17.06 -21.74 19.15
N ARG A 76 17.21 -22.50 18.06
CA ARG A 76 16.69 -22.13 16.74
C ARG A 76 15.19 -21.82 16.76
N TYR A 77 14.45 -22.54 17.59
CA TYR A 77 13.02 -22.33 17.81
C TYR A 77 12.71 -22.12 19.29
N PHE A 78 11.57 -21.50 19.58
CA PHE A 78 11.09 -21.26 20.95
C PHE A 78 9.61 -21.65 21.12
N GLU A 79 9.19 -21.79 22.37
CA GLU A 79 7.82 -22.21 22.72
C GLU A 79 6.79 -21.09 22.52
N PRO A 80 5.55 -21.43 22.09
CA PRO A 80 4.47 -20.48 21.91
C PRO A 80 3.87 -19.95 23.22
N GLU A 81 3.23 -18.78 23.13
CA GLU A 81 2.54 -18.12 24.23
C GLU A 81 1.03 -18.06 23.90
N PHE A 82 0.17 -18.72 24.68
CA PHE A 82 -1.28 -18.78 24.38
C PHE A 82 -2.18 -18.00 25.35
N VAL A 83 -1.63 -17.42 26.42
CA VAL A 83 -2.40 -16.71 27.46
C VAL A 83 -2.00 -15.24 27.50
N PRO A 84 -2.92 -14.26 27.44
CA PRO A 84 -4.38 -14.40 27.33
C PRO A 84 -4.83 -14.99 25.98
N LYS A 85 -6.06 -15.51 25.91
CA LYS A 85 -6.61 -16.04 24.66
C LYS A 85 -6.91 -14.89 23.71
N LEU A 86 -6.25 -14.92 22.55
CA LEU A 86 -6.47 -14.02 21.43
C LEU A 86 -7.06 -14.84 20.28
N ARG A 87 -7.80 -14.20 19.38
CA ARG A 87 -8.50 -14.87 18.28
C ARG A 87 -8.27 -14.18 16.93
N HIS A 88 -8.24 -14.96 15.86
CA HIS A 88 -8.09 -14.46 14.49
C HIS A 88 -9.45 -13.98 13.92
N THR A 89 -10.04 -12.97 14.55
CA THR A 89 -11.42 -12.56 14.26
C THR A 89 -11.60 -11.76 12.98
N ARG A 90 -10.55 -11.06 12.53
CA ARG A 90 -10.62 -10.10 11.42
C ARG A 90 -9.36 -10.11 10.55
N ILE A 91 -9.44 -9.45 9.39
CA ILE A 91 -8.27 -9.10 8.58
C ILE A 91 -7.22 -8.31 9.39
N GLY A 92 -5.94 -8.53 9.08
CA GLY A 92 -4.82 -7.79 9.67
C GLY A 92 -4.31 -8.32 11.01
N ILE A 93 -4.74 -9.49 11.48
CA ILE A 93 -4.14 -10.12 12.66
C ILE A 93 -2.79 -10.74 12.29
N VAL A 94 -1.76 -10.51 13.12
CA VAL A 94 -0.38 -10.96 12.85
C VAL A 94 0.02 -12.06 13.84
N SER A 95 0.46 -13.19 13.28
CA SER A 95 0.69 -14.42 14.03
C SER A 95 1.98 -15.13 13.62
N MET A 96 2.70 -15.67 14.59
CA MET A 96 3.87 -16.51 14.33
C MET A 96 3.43 -17.87 13.79
N VAL A 97 4.12 -18.32 12.74
CA VAL A 97 3.92 -19.64 12.15
C VAL A 97 4.50 -20.70 13.08
N ASN A 98 3.74 -21.76 13.28
CA ASN A 98 4.16 -22.93 14.02
C ASN A 98 4.80 -23.92 13.04
N ASN A 99 6.00 -24.43 13.34
CA ASN A 99 6.73 -25.34 12.46
C ASN A 99 6.22 -26.80 12.49
N GLY A 100 5.05 -27.05 13.09
CA GLY A 100 4.44 -28.37 13.23
C GLY A 100 4.90 -29.15 14.46
N ALA A 101 5.97 -28.73 15.13
CA ALA A 101 6.45 -29.29 16.40
C ALA A 101 5.99 -28.49 17.62
N ASN A 102 5.00 -27.61 17.45
CA ASN A 102 4.58 -26.64 18.45
C ASN A 102 5.68 -25.66 18.86
N MET A 103 6.48 -25.23 17.89
CA MET A 103 7.61 -24.33 18.08
C MET A 103 7.57 -23.20 17.06
N LEU A 104 8.08 -22.04 17.46
CA LEU A 104 8.08 -20.79 16.70
C LEU A 104 9.50 -20.40 16.27
N GLY A 105 9.62 -19.78 15.10
CA GLY A 105 10.89 -19.30 14.53
C GLY A 105 10.82 -17.82 14.17
N SER A 106 11.19 -17.48 12.94
CA SER A 106 11.05 -16.13 12.37
C SER A 106 9.81 -15.94 11.50
N GLN A 107 9.22 -17.03 10.99
CA GLN A 107 8.12 -16.96 10.05
C GLN A 107 6.83 -16.48 10.74
N PHE A 108 6.11 -15.58 10.07
CA PHE A 108 4.83 -15.06 10.52
C PHE A 108 3.90 -14.87 9.33
N PHE A 109 2.61 -14.79 9.62
CA PHE A 109 1.58 -14.47 8.63
C PHE A 109 0.69 -13.33 9.11
N ILE A 110 0.02 -12.71 8.16
CA ILE A 110 -1.03 -11.72 8.37
C ILE A 110 -2.32 -12.29 7.81
N THR A 111 -3.43 -12.20 8.55
CA THR A 111 -4.73 -12.65 8.07
C THR A 111 -5.24 -11.73 6.97
N LEU A 112 -5.74 -12.33 5.88
CA LEU A 112 -6.42 -11.66 4.76
C LEU A 112 -7.94 -11.92 4.76
N GLY A 113 -8.40 -12.84 5.60
CA GLY A 113 -9.81 -13.14 5.81
C GLY A 113 -10.26 -12.90 7.26
N ASP A 114 -11.58 -12.89 7.43
CA ASP A 114 -12.23 -12.75 8.74
C ASP A 114 -12.57 -14.12 9.36
N ASN A 115 -12.73 -14.15 10.69
CA ASN A 115 -13.18 -15.31 11.46
C ASN A 115 -12.39 -16.61 11.22
N LEU A 116 -11.06 -16.51 11.20
CA LEU A 116 -10.15 -17.66 11.03
C LEU A 116 -9.87 -18.36 12.37
N ASP A 117 -10.91 -18.55 13.19
CA ASP A 117 -10.81 -19.05 14.57
C ASP A 117 -10.16 -20.44 14.67
N TYR A 118 -10.15 -21.22 13.59
CA TYR A 118 -9.48 -22.53 13.54
C TYR A 118 -7.95 -22.45 13.55
N LEU A 119 -7.37 -21.25 13.41
CA LEU A 119 -5.95 -20.96 13.61
C LEU A 119 -5.60 -20.66 15.06
N ASP A 120 -6.61 -20.38 15.89
CA ASP A 120 -6.43 -20.09 17.32
C ASP A 120 -5.79 -21.30 18.02
N GLU A 121 -4.92 -21.02 18.99
CA GLU A 121 -4.17 -22.03 19.76
C GLU A 121 -3.22 -22.92 18.93
N LYS A 122 -3.22 -22.82 17.60
CA LYS A 122 -2.21 -23.41 16.70
C LYS A 122 -1.09 -22.43 16.39
N HIS A 123 -1.48 -21.18 16.16
CA HIS A 123 -0.58 -20.08 15.85
C HIS A 123 -0.63 -19.03 16.95
N THR A 124 0.50 -18.40 17.22
CA THR A 124 0.60 -17.41 18.29
C THR A 124 0.42 -16.02 17.72
N ILE A 125 -0.75 -15.44 17.94
CA ILE A 125 -1.02 -14.03 17.67
C ILE A 125 -0.10 -13.19 18.53
N PHE A 126 0.62 -12.24 17.94
CA PHE A 126 1.52 -11.32 18.64
C PHE A 126 1.35 -9.85 18.22
N GLY A 127 0.50 -9.56 17.23
CA GLY A 127 0.20 -8.20 16.85
C GLY A 127 -1.00 -8.08 15.92
N GLN A 128 -1.26 -6.86 15.45
CA GLN A 128 -2.27 -6.53 14.46
C GLN A 128 -1.81 -5.37 13.59
N VAL A 129 -2.25 -5.33 12.35
CA VAL A 129 -2.07 -4.22 11.42
C VAL A 129 -3.02 -3.09 11.83
N THR A 130 -2.47 -1.88 11.98
CA THR A 130 -3.23 -0.67 12.30
C THR A 130 -3.33 0.30 11.13
N GLU A 131 -2.33 0.30 10.24
CA GLU A 131 -2.31 1.09 9.00
C GLU A 131 -1.76 0.23 7.85
N GLY A 132 -2.20 0.51 6.62
CA GLY A 132 -1.85 -0.29 5.44
C GLY A 132 -2.83 -1.43 5.13
N LEU A 133 -4.11 -1.29 5.49
CA LEU A 133 -5.14 -2.27 5.12
C LEU A 133 -5.35 -2.36 3.60
N ASP A 134 -5.16 -1.26 2.88
CA ASP A 134 -5.16 -1.21 1.42
C ASP A 134 -4.02 -2.06 0.81
N VAL A 135 -2.88 -2.14 1.49
CA VAL A 135 -1.77 -3.03 1.10
C VAL A 135 -2.17 -4.49 1.29
N LEU A 136 -2.89 -4.83 2.37
CA LEU A 136 -3.42 -6.18 2.56
C LEU A 136 -4.45 -6.54 1.48
N GLU A 137 -5.30 -5.59 1.07
CA GLU A 137 -6.24 -5.79 -0.03
C GLU A 137 -5.52 -6.07 -1.35
N LYS A 138 -4.46 -5.32 -1.66
CA LYS A 138 -3.60 -5.59 -2.83
C LYS A 138 -3.00 -6.98 -2.76
N LEU A 139 -2.39 -7.35 -1.62
CA LEU A 139 -1.85 -8.70 -1.42
C LEU A 139 -2.92 -9.78 -1.61
N ASN A 140 -4.15 -9.54 -1.16
CA ASN A 140 -5.26 -10.48 -1.29
C ASN A 140 -5.76 -10.67 -2.74
N GLN A 141 -5.38 -9.76 -3.65
CA GLN A 141 -5.72 -9.81 -5.07
C GLN A 141 -4.57 -10.35 -5.94
N GLU A 142 -3.40 -10.64 -5.34
CA GLU A 142 -2.25 -11.15 -6.07
C GLU A 142 -2.51 -12.54 -6.65
N ILE A 143 -2.05 -12.75 -7.88
CA ILE A 143 -2.20 -14.01 -8.58
C ILE A 143 -1.07 -14.94 -8.15
N CYS A 144 -1.43 -16.14 -7.71
CA CYS A 144 -0.49 -17.14 -7.21
C CYS A 144 -0.48 -18.41 -8.06
N ASP A 145 0.60 -19.18 -7.94
CA ASP A 145 0.72 -20.52 -8.51
C ASP A 145 -0.02 -21.58 -7.67
N GLU A 146 0.11 -22.86 -8.05
CA GLU A 146 -0.51 -23.99 -7.35
C GLU A 146 0.01 -24.18 -5.91
N GLN A 147 1.15 -23.58 -5.58
CA GLN A 147 1.78 -23.61 -4.27
C GLN A 147 1.51 -22.33 -3.46
N ASN A 148 0.55 -21.51 -3.92
CA ASN A 148 0.20 -20.21 -3.35
C ASN A 148 1.35 -19.19 -3.39
N ARG A 149 2.39 -19.40 -4.19
CA ARG A 149 3.48 -18.43 -4.35
C ARG A 149 3.03 -17.36 -5.35
N PRO A 150 3.14 -16.06 -5.03
CA PRO A 150 2.76 -15.02 -5.97
C PRO A 150 3.70 -15.02 -7.20
N PHE A 151 3.13 -14.81 -8.39
CA PHE A 151 3.92 -14.65 -9.62
C PHE A 151 4.77 -13.40 -9.58
N ARG A 152 4.22 -12.32 -9.01
CA ARG A 152 4.94 -11.09 -8.74
C ARG A 152 5.83 -11.26 -7.52
N ASP A 153 7.08 -10.81 -7.62
CA ASP A 153 8.00 -10.90 -6.48
C ASP A 153 7.70 -9.77 -5.49
N ILE A 154 7.10 -10.15 -4.36
CA ILE A 154 6.70 -9.24 -3.29
C ILE A 154 7.58 -9.49 -2.08
N ARG A 155 8.23 -8.43 -1.58
CA ARG A 155 9.22 -8.52 -0.50
C ARG A 155 9.01 -7.45 0.55
N ILE A 156 9.51 -7.73 1.75
CA ILE A 156 9.78 -6.71 2.76
C ILE A 156 11.04 -5.96 2.32
N ALA A 157 10.92 -4.69 1.96
CA ALA A 157 12.08 -3.86 1.62
C ALA A 157 12.85 -3.50 2.90
N HIS A 158 12.14 -3.05 3.92
CA HIS A 158 12.74 -2.52 5.13
C HIS A 158 11.82 -2.64 6.34
N THR A 159 12.40 -2.68 7.54
CA THR A 159 11.67 -2.59 8.80
C THR A 159 12.19 -1.43 9.64
N VAL A 160 11.28 -0.56 10.07
CA VAL A 160 11.53 0.58 10.96
C VAL A 160 10.80 0.34 12.27
N ILE A 161 11.56 0.27 13.36
CA ILE A 161 10.99 0.10 14.70
C ILE A 161 10.70 1.48 15.24
N LEU A 162 9.43 1.77 15.53
CA LEU A 162 9.02 3.07 16.05
C LEU A 162 9.30 3.17 17.55
N ASP A 163 9.10 2.08 18.28
CA ASP A 163 9.39 1.97 19.71
C ASP A 163 9.80 0.54 20.08
N ASP A 164 10.91 0.40 20.83
CA ASP A 164 11.40 -0.88 21.35
C ASP A 164 11.47 -0.83 22.89
N PRO A 165 10.53 -1.49 23.59
CA PRO A 165 10.48 -1.47 25.05
C PRO A 165 11.47 -2.46 25.70
N PHE A 166 12.22 -3.24 24.91
CA PHE A 166 13.10 -4.28 25.43
C PHE A 166 14.56 -3.87 25.36
N ASP A 167 15.32 -4.24 26.39
CA ASP A 167 16.77 -4.09 26.38
C ASP A 167 17.43 -4.90 25.26
N ASP A 168 18.49 -4.34 24.71
CA ASP A 168 19.29 -4.97 23.66
C ASP A 168 20.28 -5.99 24.26
N PRO A 169 20.26 -7.26 23.81
CA PRO A 169 21.22 -8.25 24.28
C PRO A 169 22.65 -7.84 23.93
N LYS A 170 23.55 -7.86 24.92
CA LYS A 170 24.95 -7.43 24.76
C LYS A 170 25.74 -8.30 23.77
N GLN A 171 25.29 -9.51 23.52
CA GLN A 171 25.90 -10.47 22.60
C GLN A 171 25.64 -10.14 21.12
N LEU A 172 24.64 -9.29 20.83
CA LEU A 172 24.25 -8.95 19.47
C LEU A 172 24.79 -7.58 19.06
N CYS A 173 25.29 -7.50 17.83
CA CYS A 173 25.67 -6.25 17.21
C CYS A 173 24.61 -5.89 16.17
N PHE A 174 23.90 -4.79 16.39
CA PHE A 174 22.87 -4.32 15.45
C PHE A 174 23.50 -3.44 14.38
N PRO A 175 23.25 -3.71 13.09
CA PRO A 175 23.80 -2.90 12.02
C PRO A 175 23.17 -1.50 12.04
N SER A 176 23.99 -0.47 11.84
CA SER A 176 23.52 0.93 11.82
C SER A 176 22.73 1.28 10.57
N ARG A 177 22.81 0.46 9.52
CA ARG A 177 22.08 0.63 8.26
C ARG A 177 21.64 -0.72 7.72
N SER A 178 20.64 -0.69 6.86
CA SER A 178 20.19 -1.88 6.14
C SER A 178 21.25 -2.37 5.15
N PRO A 179 21.36 -3.70 4.98
CA PRO A 179 22.28 -4.27 3.99
C PRO A 179 21.87 -3.81 2.59
N SER A 180 22.85 -3.57 1.72
CA SER A 180 22.59 -3.30 0.31
C SER A 180 22.00 -4.55 -0.35
N PRO A 181 21.05 -4.41 -1.30
CA PRO A 181 20.54 -5.55 -2.06
C PRO A 181 21.67 -6.32 -2.73
N THR A 182 21.63 -7.65 -2.67
CA THR A 182 22.56 -8.52 -3.43
C THR A 182 22.24 -8.51 -4.92
N VAL A 183 23.24 -8.82 -5.75
CA VAL A 183 23.09 -8.90 -7.21
C VAL A 183 22.00 -9.90 -7.61
N ASP A 184 21.88 -11.01 -6.89
CA ASP A 184 20.82 -11.99 -7.13
C ASP A 184 19.42 -11.41 -6.86
N LEU A 185 19.25 -10.57 -5.84
CA LEU A 185 17.99 -9.87 -5.58
C LEU A 185 17.67 -8.85 -6.68
N LEU A 186 18.69 -8.19 -7.23
CA LEU A 186 18.55 -7.27 -8.36
C LEU A 186 18.25 -8.00 -9.67
N ASN A 187 18.68 -9.27 -9.83
CA ASN A 187 18.44 -10.07 -11.02
C ASN A 187 17.05 -10.73 -11.03
N VAL A 188 16.40 -10.89 -9.87
CA VAL A 188 15.02 -11.38 -9.73
C VAL A 188 14.00 -10.28 -10.06
N SER A 189 14.44 -9.12 -10.56
CA SER A 189 13.63 -7.93 -10.83
C SER A 189 12.53 -8.12 -11.88
N GLN A 190 11.47 -8.84 -11.51
CA GLN A 190 10.10 -8.36 -11.56
C GLN A 190 9.72 -7.79 -10.18
N ILE A 191 10.62 -7.02 -9.57
CA ILE A 191 10.33 -6.29 -8.35
C ILE A 191 9.21 -5.31 -8.70
N ALA A 192 8.13 -5.37 -7.94
CA ALA A 192 6.89 -4.61 -8.08
C ALA A 192 7.03 -3.09 -8.33
N LEU A 193 8.22 -2.50 -8.16
CA LEU A 193 8.45 -1.06 -8.32
C LEU A 193 8.12 -0.55 -9.74
N ASP A 194 8.27 -1.37 -10.80
CA ASP A 194 7.99 -0.96 -12.19
C ASP A 194 6.86 -1.72 -12.88
N GLN A 195 6.20 -2.67 -12.20
CA GLN A 195 4.94 -3.21 -12.68
C GLN A 195 3.81 -2.33 -12.14
N SER A 196 3.62 -1.16 -12.73
CA SER A 196 2.24 -0.75 -12.99
C SER A 196 1.62 -1.93 -13.72
N LEU A 197 0.69 -2.66 -13.08
CA LEU A 197 -0.21 -3.53 -13.82
C LEU A 197 -0.78 -2.62 -14.91
N ASN A 198 -0.30 -2.78 -16.15
CA ASN A 198 -0.92 -2.10 -17.27
C ASN A 198 -2.32 -2.71 -17.31
N GLU A 199 -3.30 -2.02 -16.73
CA GLU A 199 -4.72 -2.42 -16.78
C GLU A 199 -5.18 -2.57 -18.24
N GLU A 200 -4.38 -2.11 -19.21
CA GLU A 200 -4.52 -2.17 -20.65
C GLU A 200 -3.83 -3.38 -21.32
N GLU A 201 -2.90 -4.09 -20.65
CA GLU A 201 -2.12 -5.16 -21.30
C GLU A 201 -2.98 -6.43 -21.45
N GLY A 202 -3.49 -6.64 -22.67
CA GLY A 202 -4.35 -7.76 -23.03
C GLY A 202 -5.82 -7.39 -23.30
N LYS A 203 -6.21 -6.13 -23.07
CA LYS A 203 -7.53 -5.61 -23.46
C LYS A 203 -7.50 -5.10 -24.90
N THR A 204 -8.60 -5.31 -25.63
CA THR A 204 -8.76 -4.72 -26.97
C THR A 204 -9.00 -3.21 -26.86
N GLU A 205 -8.68 -2.44 -27.91
CA GLU A 205 -8.88 -0.98 -27.94
C GLU A 205 -10.33 -0.58 -27.59
N GLU A 206 -11.31 -1.39 -27.98
CA GLU A 206 -12.73 -1.18 -27.68
C GLU A 206 -13.07 -1.37 -26.19
N GLU A 207 -12.41 -2.31 -25.50
CA GLU A 207 -12.61 -2.55 -24.07
C GLU A 207 -12.01 -1.44 -23.22
N ILE A 208 -10.82 -0.96 -23.60
CA ILE A 208 -10.14 0.16 -22.94
C ILE A 208 -11.00 1.42 -23.06
N GLN A 209 -11.52 1.72 -24.25
CA GLN A 209 -12.37 2.90 -24.48
C GLN A 209 -13.66 2.86 -23.64
N LYS A 210 -14.29 1.67 -23.56
CA LYS A 210 -15.52 1.49 -22.78
C LYS A 210 -15.28 1.61 -21.27
N GLU A 211 -14.12 1.18 -20.80
CA GLU A 211 -13.74 1.28 -19.38
C GLU A 211 -13.38 2.72 -18.99
N ILE A 212 -12.70 3.46 -19.87
CA ILE A 212 -12.46 4.90 -19.72
C ILE A 212 -13.81 5.64 -19.69
N GLU A 213 -14.71 5.35 -20.63
CA GLU A 213 -16.04 5.98 -20.67
C GLU A 213 -16.85 5.68 -19.42
N THR A 214 -16.83 4.45 -18.91
CA THR A 214 -17.56 4.10 -17.69
C THR A 214 -16.96 4.73 -16.44
N LYS A 215 -15.62 4.79 -16.32
CA LYS A 215 -14.93 5.47 -15.21
C LYS A 215 -15.17 6.99 -15.26
N ASP A 216 -15.11 7.60 -16.44
CA ASP A 216 -15.39 9.03 -16.64
C ASP A 216 -16.85 9.36 -16.34
N MET A 217 -17.79 8.52 -16.78
CA MET A 217 -19.22 8.67 -16.44
C MET A 217 -19.45 8.54 -14.93
N ALA A 218 -18.80 7.59 -14.25
CA ALA A 218 -18.94 7.42 -12.81
C ALA A 218 -18.34 8.61 -12.02
N ALA A 219 -17.16 9.08 -12.42
CA ALA A 219 -16.52 10.24 -11.82
C ALA A 219 -17.36 11.52 -12.03
N GLN A 220 -17.88 11.73 -13.25
CA GLN A 220 -18.76 12.86 -13.54
C GLN A 220 -20.08 12.78 -12.77
N ALA A 221 -20.71 11.60 -12.69
CA ALA A 221 -21.94 11.42 -11.93
C ALA A 221 -21.73 11.73 -10.43
N GLN A 222 -20.62 11.28 -9.86
CA GLN A 222 -20.26 11.55 -8.47
C GLN A 222 -19.96 13.04 -8.22
N ILE A 223 -19.31 13.72 -9.17
CA ILE A 223 -19.08 15.18 -9.12
C ILE A 223 -20.41 15.94 -9.22
N LEU A 224 -21.31 15.55 -10.13
CA LEU A 224 -22.63 16.17 -10.29
C LEU A 224 -23.52 15.98 -9.05
N GLU A 225 -23.47 14.80 -8.42
CA GLU A 225 -24.17 14.53 -7.16
C GLU A 225 -23.67 15.45 -6.04
N MET A 226 -22.37 15.72 -5.97
CA MET A 226 -21.77 16.65 -5.00
C MET A 226 -22.13 18.13 -5.26
N VAL A 227 -22.40 18.52 -6.51
CA VAL A 227 -22.68 19.91 -6.90
C VAL A 227 -24.18 20.26 -6.79
N GLY A 228 -25.06 19.27 -6.62
CA GLY A 228 -26.44 19.51 -6.19
C GLY A 228 -27.36 20.21 -7.21
N ASP A 229 -26.95 20.31 -8.47
CA ASP A 229 -27.77 20.84 -9.56
C ASP A 229 -28.21 19.68 -10.46
N LEU A 230 -29.41 19.14 -10.22
CA LEU A 230 -30.15 18.38 -11.21
C LEU A 230 -30.61 19.35 -12.29
N HIS A 231 -30.05 19.26 -13.51
CA HIS A 231 -30.75 19.49 -14.78
C HIS A 231 -29.91 18.95 -15.96
N TYR A 232 -30.49 17.96 -16.66
CA TYR A 232 -30.12 17.35 -17.96
C TYR A 232 -28.73 16.68 -18.08
N ALA A 233 -28.69 15.38 -17.79
CA ALA A 233 -27.50 14.53 -17.67
C ALA A 233 -26.91 13.98 -18.98
N ASP A 234 -27.27 14.51 -20.16
CA ASP A 234 -26.84 13.96 -21.46
C ASP A 234 -26.11 14.97 -22.37
N GLU A 235 -25.83 16.19 -21.91
CA GLU A 235 -25.10 17.17 -22.72
C GLU A 235 -23.61 17.17 -22.38
N LYS A 236 -22.79 16.66 -23.31
CA LYS A 236 -21.34 16.86 -23.30
C LYS A 236 -21.06 18.36 -23.15
N PRO A 237 -20.24 18.81 -22.17
CA PRO A 237 -19.89 20.21 -22.05
C PRO A 237 -19.24 20.66 -23.38
N PRO A 238 -19.60 21.84 -23.89
CA PRO A 238 -19.16 22.26 -25.21
C PRO A 238 -17.63 22.35 -25.25
N ASP A 239 -17.02 21.94 -26.37
CA ASP A 239 -15.57 21.74 -26.49
C ASP A 239 -14.73 23.04 -26.32
N ASN A 240 -15.38 24.19 -26.14
CA ASN A 240 -14.75 25.48 -25.88
C ASN A 240 -14.64 25.83 -24.38
N VAL A 241 -15.03 24.92 -23.47
CA VAL A 241 -14.98 25.11 -22.02
C VAL A 241 -13.87 24.26 -21.40
N LEU A 242 -12.92 24.91 -20.74
CA LEU A 242 -11.86 24.29 -19.97
C LEU A 242 -12.20 24.30 -18.47
N PHE A 243 -12.07 23.16 -17.83
CA PHE A 243 -12.26 23.00 -16.39
C PHE A 243 -10.90 22.92 -15.68
N VAL A 244 -10.70 23.77 -14.67
CA VAL A 244 -9.45 23.86 -13.90
C VAL A 244 -9.73 23.53 -12.43
N CYS A 245 -9.03 22.52 -11.90
CA CYS A 245 -9.16 22.03 -10.53
C CYS A 245 -7.91 22.34 -9.68
N LYS A 246 -8.04 22.16 -8.36
CA LYS A 246 -6.95 22.30 -7.38
C LYS A 246 -6.31 23.69 -7.38
N LEU A 247 -7.12 24.72 -7.60
CA LEU A 247 -6.66 26.10 -7.51
C LEU A 247 -6.27 26.45 -6.07
N ASN A 248 -5.30 27.34 -5.95
CA ASN A 248 -4.98 27.94 -4.66
C ASN A 248 -6.19 28.78 -4.20
N PRO A 249 -6.63 28.73 -2.92
CA PRO A 249 -7.77 29.52 -2.43
C PRO A 249 -7.64 31.04 -2.65
N VAL A 250 -6.41 31.53 -2.83
CA VAL A 250 -6.10 32.95 -3.03
C VAL A 250 -6.16 33.35 -4.52
N THR A 251 -6.21 32.39 -5.44
CA THR A 251 -6.25 32.66 -6.89
C THR A 251 -7.52 33.44 -7.26
N THR A 252 -7.34 34.50 -8.06
CA THR A 252 -8.42 35.33 -8.60
C THR A 252 -8.73 34.97 -10.05
N ASP A 253 -9.93 35.35 -10.50
CA ASP A 253 -10.39 35.20 -11.87
C ASP A 253 -9.49 35.95 -12.86
N GLU A 254 -8.97 37.11 -12.47
CA GLU A 254 -8.02 37.91 -13.25
C GLU A 254 -6.68 37.17 -13.43
N ASP A 255 -6.19 36.48 -12.40
CA ASP A 255 -4.96 35.68 -12.49
C ASP A 255 -5.09 34.56 -13.52
N LEU A 256 -6.25 33.90 -13.54
CA LEU A 256 -6.53 32.84 -14.52
C LEU A 256 -6.68 33.40 -15.93
N GLU A 257 -7.34 34.54 -16.08
CA GLU A 257 -7.47 35.18 -17.39
C GLU A 257 -6.09 35.50 -17.99
N ILE A 258 -5.16 36.02 -17.18
CA ILE A 258 -3.77 36.30 -17.60
C ILE A 258 -3.02 35.02 -17.99
N ILE A 259 -3.15 33.95 -17.21
CA ILE A 259 -2.44 32.69 -17.47
C ILE A 259 -3.00 32.02 -18.72
N PHE A 260 -4.31 32.08 -18.93
CA PHE A 260 -4.97 31.33 -19.99
C PHE A 260 -5.18 32.13 -21.29
N SER A 261 -5.04 33.47 -21.26
CA SER A 261 -5.10 34.30 -22.47
C SER A 261 -4.00 33.95 -23.48
N ARG A 262 -2.92 33.30 -23.04
CA ARG A 262 -1.85 32.80 -23.93
C ARG A 262 -2.29 31.65 -24.83
N PHE A 263 -3.33 30.92 -24.45
CA PHE A 263 -3.83 29.76 -25.20
C PHE A 263 -4.99 30.11 -26.15
N GLY A 264 -5.60 31.29 -25.99
CA GLY A 264 -6.69 31.75 -26.84
C GLY A 264 -7.41 32.95 -26.24
N LYS A 265 -8.32 33.55 -27.01
CA LYS A 265 -9.16 34.65 -26.53
C LYS A 265 -10.25 34.08 -25.61
N ILE A 266 -10.25 34.52 -24.36
CA ILE A 266 -11.20 34.08 -23.33
C ILE A 266 -12.49 34.90 -23.48
N LYS A 267 -13.62 34.20 -23.46
CA LYS A 267 -14.97 34.77 -23.47
C LYS A 267 -15.50 34.95 -22.05
N CYS A 268 -15.24 33.97 -21.17
CA CYS A 268 -15.62 34.02 -19.76
C CYS A 268 -14.63 33.22 -18.92
N CYS A 269 -14.25 33.73 -17.75
CA CYS A 269 -13.45 33.01 -16.76
C CYS A 269 -14.12 33.20 -15.40
N GLU A 270 -14.57 32.10 -14.79
CA GLU A 270 -15.29 32.15 -13.51
C GLU A 270 -14.71 31.14 -12.53
N ILE A 271 -14.19 31.65 -11.41
CA ILE A 271 -13.86 30.84 -10.23
C ILE A 271 -15.14 30.62 -9.44
N ILE A 272 -15.45 29.35 -9.17
CA ILE A 272 -16.66 29.02 -8.45
C ILE A 272 -16.43 29.25 -6.95
N ARG A 273 -17.35 29.99 -6.34
CA ARG A 273 -17.30 30.40 -4.94
C ARG A 273 -18.51 29.89 -4.20
N ASP A 274 -18.34 29.59 -2.92
CA ASP A 274 -19.44 29.21 -2.03
C ASP A 274 -20.44 30.38 -1.92
N ARG A 275 -21.73 30.09 -2.16
CA ARG A 275 -22.83 31.07 -2.15
C ARG A 275 -23.01 31.78 -0.80
N LYS A 276 -22.59 31.17 0.31
CA LYS A 276 -22.77 31.74 1.67
C LYS A 276 -21.54 32.48 2.16
N THR A 277 -20.35 31.96 1.86
CA THR A 277 -19.09 32.48 2.41
C THR A 277 -18.28 33.28 1.40
N SER A 278 -18.65 33.24 0.12
CA SER A 278 -17.89 33.79 -1.02
C SER A 278 -16.45 33.26 -1.12
N ALA A 279 -16.12 32.21 -0.37
CA ALA A 279 -14.83 31.55 -0.42
C ALA A 279 -14.68 30.77 -1.73
N SER A 280 -13.49 30.78 -2.31
CA SER A 280 -13.18 29.99 -3.50
C SER A 280 -13.35 28.50 -3.19
N LEU A 281 -14.10 27.80 -4.05
CA LEU A 281 -14.23 26.35 -4.01
C LEU A 281 -13.07 25.65 -4.76
N GLN A 282 -12.04 26.41 -5.14
CA GLN A 282 -10.79 25.91 -5.72
C GLN A 282 -10.91 25.24 -7.09
N TYR A 283 -11.96 25.57 -7.84
CA TYR A 283 -12.12 25.21 -9.25
C TYR A 283 -12.71 26.36 -10.07
N ALA A 284 -12.46 26.34 -11.37
CA ALA A 284 -12.88 27.37 -12.31
C ALA A 284 -13.28 26.81 -13.67
N PHE A 285 -14.14 27.54 -14.37
CA PHE A 285 -14.49 27.31 -15.76
C PHE A 285 -13.99 28.46 -16.63
N ILE A 286 -13.32 28.12 -17.73
CA ILE A 286 -12.78 29.07 -18.68
C ILE A 286 -13.37 28.76 -20.05
N GLU A 287 -14.21 29.65 -20.56
CA GLU A 287 -14.79 29.56 -21.90
C GLU A 287 -13.95 30.36 -22.89
N PHE A 288 -13.56 29.74 -24.00
CA PHE A 288 -12.82 30.39 -25.09
C PHE A 288 -13.74 30.75 -26.27
N GLU A 289 -13.39 31.80 -27.02
CA GLU A 289 -14.10 32.19 -28.25
C GLU A 289 -13.86 31.22 -29.42
N GLU A 290 -12.67 30.62 -29.53
CA GLU A 290 -12.33 29.70 -30.62
C GLU A 290 -11.67 28.40 -30.10
N LEU A 291 -12.01 27.29 -30.75
CA LEU A 291 -11.66 25.91 -30.39
C LEU A 291 -10.21 25.51 -30.74
N LYS A 292 -9.49 26.34 -31.50
CA LYS A 292 -8.15 26.02 -31.99
C LYS A 292 -7.11 26.32 -30.90
N ASN A 293 -6.50 25.25 -30.39
CA ASN A 293 -5.20 25.19 -29.67
C ASN A 293 -5.21 24.83 -28.17
N ILE A 294 -6.37 24.57 -27.54
CA ILE A 294 -6.42 24.28 -26.09
C ILE A 294 -5.68 22.98 -25.74
N LEU A 295 -6.02 21.86 -26.42
CA LEU A 295 -5.42 20.54 -26.15
C LEU A 295 -3.96 20.44 -26.62
N LEU A 296 -3.59 21.10 -27.72
CA LEU A 296 -2.24 21.02 -28.28
C LEU A 296 -1.21 21.84 -27.48
N GLY A 297 -1.64 22.94 -26.84
CA GLY A 297 -0.79 23.78 -25.99
C GLY A 297 -0.48 23.13 -24.63
N LEU A 298 -1.49 22.51 -24.01
CA LEU A 298 -1.34 21.84 -22.72
C LEU A 298 -0.47 20.56 -22.81
N TYR A 299 -0.49 19.87 -23.95
CA TYR A 299 0.37 18.69 -24.18
C TYR A 299 1.85 19.04 -24.38
N ARG A 300 2.17 20.24 -24.88
CA ARG A 300 3.57 20.66 -25.11
C ARG A 300 4.29 21.05 -23.83
N GLU A 301 3.65 21.72 -22.88
CA GLU A 301 4.30 22.13 -21.61
C GLU A 301 4.59 20.94 -20.67
N ARG A 302 3.94 19.78 -20.87
CA ARG A 302 4.21 18.56 -20.07
C ARG A 302 5.53 17.86 -20.41
N GLN A 303 6.22 18.25 -21.49
CA GLN A 303 7.51 17.67 -21.88
C GLN A 303 8.73 18.53 -21.47
N ASP A 304 8.52 19.74 -20.96
CA ASP A 304 9.60 20.70 -20.65
C ASP A 304 9.73 21.02 -19.14
N VAL A 305 9.22 20.16 -18.24
CA VAL A 305 9.43 20.26 -16.77
C VAL A 305 9.95 18.94 -16.21
#